data_AF-A0A2V6PNV3-F1
#
_entry.id   AF-A0A2V6PNV3-F1
#
_cell.length_a   1.000
_cell.length_b   1.000
_cell.length_c   1.000
_cell.angle_alpha   90.00
_cell.angle_beta   90.00
_cell.angle_gamma   90.00
#
_symmetry.space_group_name_H-M   'P 1'
#
loop_
_entity.id
_entity.type
_entity.pdbx_description
1 polymer ?
#
loop_
_entity_poly.entity_id
_entity_poly.type
_entity_poly.pdbx_seq_one_letter_code
_entity_poly.pdbx_strand_id
1 'polypeptide(L)'
;MINVQPGDLYTMNFSDFGLQPYHSQYLSLDRQGYELSAIIQAVVKANTTTRVILVAHGMGGLAAREYLQGLARLSSSSPTTPYRSDVAQLITVGTPHLGWLLTTICQVLPLQACLYTHPFDLGGIAIAQMTPGSTALATLNDVATHPLPLDVDFVSLVALGGIGLAGDGDGLVTRVSQSFLATLPGLHHELHELTIPAKDDCGNDNALYPAFLEVHTCEPAAPRVFSAMLDAISQSPVTQPPITQPPITQPQIALTLNASEFVAGQNLRLSLTSQPGLQNGDLYLAAQLPDGTAYQYTGSSWQLVTDGGQVFSSHLQPFRPRTTLQTGAEVLADIVLPVLPTGSYAFFARLVKPGAAPLDDAGALSNMATAPWTFTSSSCTYALSATTVSFPVIGGTGSVGLTTGGGCSWTATSNAAWLTITGSASGTGNGVVRYSVATNASILPRIGVLTVQGQTLTVTEHGAFAFAAPALATTVSTVPRAPLVNVENAGDPAFQSLTLATRASRGTDTASP
;
A
#
# COMPACT_ATOMS: atom_id res chain seq x y z
N MET A 1 -22.60 28.94 27.23
CA MET A 1 -23.44 27.92 27.90
C MET A 1 -24.01 27.03 26.81
N ILE A 2 -23.74 25.73 26.86
CA ILE A 2 -24.31 24.76 25.92
C ILE A 2 -25.80 24.66 26.25
N ASN A 3 -26.68 24.98 25.30
CA ASN A 3 -28.12 24.99 25.50
C ASN A 3 -28.67 23.57 25.29
N VAL A 4 -28.59 22.73 26.32
CA VAL A 4 -29.14 21.36 26.31
C VAL A 4 -30.53 21.38 26.92
N GLN A 5 -31.52 20.85 26.19
CA GLN A 5 -32.89 20.67 26.67
C GLN A 5 -33.08 19.24 27.19
N PRO A 6 -34.00 18.96 28.13
CA PRO A 6 -34.28 17.60 28.62
C PRO A 6 -34.71 16.64 27.50
N GLY A 7 -34.37 15.36 27.62
CA GLY A 7 -34.57 14.30 26.64
C GLY A 7 -33.73 13.04 26.92
N ASP A 8 -34.03 11.95 26.22
CA ASP A 8 -33.36 10.64 26.44
C ASP A 8 -32.21 10.37 25.46
N LEU A 9 -32.14 11.10 24.34
CA LEU A 9 -31.14 10.92 23.30
C LEU A 9 -30.49 12.25 22.94
N TYR A 10 -29.15 12.27 22.93
CA TYR A 10 -28.34 13.42 22.60
C TYR A 10 -27.29 13.08 21.57
N THR A 11 -27.20 13.89 20.52
CA THR A 11 -26.10 13.85 19.55
C THR A 11 -25.15 14.99 19.84
N MET A 12 -23.84 14.72 19.80
CA MET A 12 -22.83 15.76 19.94
C MET A 12 -21.92 15.83 18.72
N ASN A 13 -21.53 17.05 18.38
CA ASN A 13 -20.45 17.33 17.45
C ASN A 13 -19.35 18.05 18.20
N PHE A 14 -18.09 17.76 17.89
CA PHE A 14 -16.95 18.46 18.48
C PHE A 14 -16.82 19.89 17.92
N SER A 15 -16.07 20.74 18.61
CA SER A 15 -16.04 22.19 18.35
C SER A 15 -15.47 22.59 16.99
N ASP A 16 -14.68 21.73 16.35
CA ASP A 16 -14.16 21.92 15.00
C ASP A 16 -15.12 21.41 13.90
N PHE A 17 -16.34 21.00 14.25
CA PHE A 17 -17.37 20.62 13.27
C PHE A 17 -17.70 21.76 12.29
N GLY A 18 -17.48 23.02 12.66
CA GLY A 18 -17.63 24.14 11.73
C GLY A 18 -16.51 24.28 10.69
N LEU A 19 -15.38 23.58 10.87
CA LEU A 19 -14.23 23.65 9.99
C LEU A 19 -14.41 22.65 8.83
N GLN A 20 -14.48 23.19 7.62
CA GLN A 20 -14.53 22.41 6.37
C GLN A 20 -13.09 22.14 5.87
N PRO A 21 -12.83 21.00 5.22
CA PRO A 21 -13.83 20.04 4.73
C PRO A 21 -14.20 18.95 5.75
N TYR A 22 -13.50 18.85 6.89
CA TYR A 22 -13.51 17.63 7.70
C TYR A 22 -13.61 17.93 9.20
N HIS A 23 -14.64 17.35 9.80
CA HIS A 23 -15.04 17.54 11.17
C HIS A 23 -14.17 16.70 12.12
N SER A 24 -13.74 17.23 13.27
CA SER A 24 -13.16 16.48 14.40
C SER A 24 -11.74 15.96 14.29
N GLN A 25 -11.12 16.02 13.11
CA GLN A 25 -9.74 15.58 12.90
C GLN A 25 -8.66 16.59 13.35
N TYR A 26 -9.04 17.85 13.60
CA TYR A 26 -8.10 18.90 14.02
C TYR A 26 -8.07 19.13 15.53
N LEU A 27 -8.91 18.41 16.28
CA LEU A 27 -8.85 18.36 17.73
C LEU A 27 -8.09 17.10 18.17
N SER A 28 -7.16 17.26 19.10
CA SER A 28 -6.52 16.12 19.75
C SER A 28 -7.53 15.26 20.53
N LEU A 29 -7.25 13.97 20.69
CA LEU A 29 -8.14 13.02 21.38
C LEU A 29 -8.47 13.48 22.81
N ASP A 30 -7.48 13.96 23.55
CA ASP A 30 -7.64 14.53 24.89
C ASP A 30 -8.57 15.77 24.92
N ARG A 31 -8.55 16.58 23.86
CA ARG A 31 -9.43 17.73 23.69
C ARG A 31 -10.85 17.29 23.36
N GLN A 32 -11.00 16.28 22.50
CA GLN A 32 -12.30 15.68 22.22
C GLN A 32 -12.90 15.08 23.50
N GLY A 33 -12.09 14.37 24.31
CA GLY A 33 -12.51 13.86 25.62
C GLY A 33 -12.92 14.97 26.59
N TYR A 34 -12.24 16.12 26.58
CA TYR A 34 -12.63 17.28 27.37
C TYR A 34 -14.02 17.81 26.97
N GLU A 35 -14.27 17.96 25.68
CA GLU A 35 -15.56 18.45 25.17
C GLU A 35 -16.69 17.47 25.47
N LEU A 36 -16.45 16.17 25.29
CA LEU A 36 -17.37 15.12 25.72
C LEU A 36 -17.71 15.25 27.21
N SER A 37 -16.70 15.42 28.06
CA SER A 37 -16.92 15.58 29.50
C SER A 37 -17.82 16.77 29.84
N ALA A 38 -17.70 17.88 29.10
CA ALA A 38 -18.51 19.07 29.30
C ALA A 38 -19.96 18.85 28.86
N ILE A 39 -20.17 18.09 27.78
CA ILE A 39 -21.50 17.73 27.28
C ILE A 39 -22.20 16.77 28.22
N ILE A 40 -21.51 15.76 28.76
CA ILE A 40 -22.07 14.83 29.76
C ILE A 40 -22.62 15.61 30.96
N GLN A 41 -21.85 16.57 31.49
CA GLN A 41 -22.29 17.41 32.61
C GLN A 41 -23.52 18.26 32.25
N ALA A 42 -23.58 18.80 31.03
CA ALA A 42 -24.74 19.54 30.57
C ALA A 42 -25.99 18.65 30.46
N VAL A 43 -25.85 17.42 29.96
CA VAL A 43 -26.93 16.41 29.86
C VAL A 43 -27.41 15.98 31.24
N VAL A 44 -26.51 15.60 32.14
CA VAL A 44 -26.83 15.22 33.54
C VAL A 44 -27.58 16.35 34.25
N LYS A 45 -27.11 17.60 34.09
CA LYS A 45 -27.77 18.77 34.67
C LYS A 45 -29.17 19.02 34.11
N ALA A 46 -29.41 18.72 32.84
CA ALA A 46 -30.69 18.93 32.18
C ALA A 46 -31.74 17.86 32.52
N ASN A 47 -31.34 16.62 32.84
CA ASN A 47 -32.26 15.46 32.87
C ASN A 47 -32.60 14.89 34.25
N THR A 48 -32.11 15.45 35.36
CA THR A 48 -32.23 14.87 36.71
C THR A 48 -31.64 13.45 36.87
N THR A 49 -31.02 12.91 35.82
CA THR A 49 -30.25 11.68 35.83
C THR A 49 -28.88 11.92 36.47
N THR A 50 -28.21 10.86 36.91
CA THR A 50 -26.86 10.95 37.50
C THR A 50 -25.77 10.38 36.61
N ARG A 51 -26.14 9.54 35.63
CA ARG A 51 -25.23 8.88 34.70
C ARG A 51 -25.82 8.86 33.30
N VAL A 52 -24.94 8.76 32.29
CA VAL A 52 -25.31 8.60 30.87
C VAL A 52 -24.81 7.27 30.30
N ILE A 53 -25.46 6.79 29.25
CA ILE A 53 -24.90 5.75 28.37
C ILE A 53 -24.23 6.46 27.21
N LEU A 54 -22.98 6.09 26.92
CA LEU A 54 -22.23 6.63 25.77
C LEU A 54 -22.27 5.61 24.64
N VAL A 55 -22.66 6.06 23.45
CA VAL A 55 -22.53 5.32 22.20
C VAL A 55 -21.51 6.05 21.35
N ALA A 56 -20.45 5.36 20.94
CA ALA A 56 -19.31 5.98 20.30
C ALA A 56 -18.85 5.17 19.09
N HIS A 57 -18.79 5.82 17.92
CA HIS A 57 -18.31 5.22 16.68
C HIS A 57 -16.90 5.71 16.34
N GLY A 58 -16.04 4.81 15.86
CA GLY A 58 -14.68 5.11 15.45
C GLY A 58 -13.90 5.89 16.50
N MET A 59 -13.39 7.07 16.14
CA MET A 59 -12.62 7.94 17.03
C MET A 59 -13.38 8.38 18.29
N GLY A 60 -14.71 8.41 18.26
CA GLY A 60 -15.51 8.78 19.44
C GLY A 60 -15.24 7.88 20.65
N GLY A 61 -14.93 6.59 20.43
CA GLY A 61 -14.62 5.67 21.53
C GLY A 61 -13.26 5.96 22.17
N LEU A 62 -12.31 6.51 21.41
CA LEU A 62 -11.05 7.01 21.97
C LEU A 62 -11.27 8.28 22.80
N ALA A 63 -12.07 9.22 22.29
CA ALA A 63 -12.45 10.42 23.04
C ALA A 63 -13.18 10.08 24.35
N ALA A 64 -14.04 9.07 24.35
CA ALA A 64 -14.67 8.55 25.57
C ALA A 64 -13.64 8.03 26.57
N ARG A 65 -12.68 7.22 26.12
CA ARG A 65 -11.61 6.70 26.98
C ARG A 65 -10.72 7.81 27.56
N GLU A 66 -10.41 8.85 26.80
CA GLU A 66 -9.66 10.01 27.29
C GLU A 66 -10.34 10.64 28.52
N TYR A 67 -11.67 10.74 28.51
CA TYR A 67 -12.41 11.19 29.69
C TYR A 67 -12.44 10.15 30.81
N LEU A 68 -12.79 8.90 30.51
CA LEU A 68 -12.94 7.83 31.50
C LEU A 68 -11.63 7.52 32.25
N GLN A 69 -10.48 7.66 31.57
CA GLN A 69 -9.15 7.43 32.15
C GLN A 69 -8.54 8.70 32.77
N GLY A 70 -9.28 9.81 32.83
CA GLY A 70 -8.85 11.06 33.47
C GLY A 70 -7.74 11.83 32.70
N LEU A 71 -7.65 11.62 31.39
CA LEU A 71 -6.63 12.21 30.50
C LEU A 71 -7.15 13.46 29.75
N ALA A 72 -8.47 13.61 29.65
CA ALA A 72 -9.15 14.70 28.95
C ALA A 72 -8.68 16.10 29.40
N ARG A 73 -8.33 17.01 28.49
CA ARG A 73 -7.91 18.38 28.80
C ARG A 73 -8.27 19.40 27.73
N LEU A 74 -8.52 20.64 28.12
CA LEU A 74 -8.86 21.75 27.21
C LEU A 74 -7.70 22.12 26.27
N SER A 75 -6.45 22.03 26.74
CA SER A 75 -5.25 22.32 25.96
C SER A 75 -4.05 21.63 26.61
N SER A 76 -2.90 21.65 25.93
CA SER A 76 -1.68 21.03 26.47
C SER A 76 -1.19 21.65 27.78
N SER A 77 -1.53 22.90 28.04
CA SER A 77 -1.20 23.65 29.25
C SER A 77 -2.28 23.57 30.34
N SER A 78 -3.43 22.97 30.05
CA SER A 78 -4.55 22.85 30.99
C SER A 78 -4.40 21.59 31.84
N PRO A 79 -4.86 21.60 33.11
CA PRO A 79 -4.91 20.38 33.90
C PRO A 79 -5.86 19.35 33.27
N THR A 80 -5.62 18.08 33.57
CA THR A 80 -6.54 17.02 33.15
C THR A 80 -7.85 17.09 33.92
N THR A 81 -8.90 16.58 33.29
CA THR A 81 -10.26 16.51 33.81
C THR A 81 -10.48 15.13 34.40
N PRO A 82 -10.65 15.00 35.73
CA PRO A 82 -10.89 13.70 36.34
C PRO A 82 -12.27 13.16 35.91
N TYR A 83 -12.36 11.83 35.80
CA TYR A 83 -13.62 11.11 35.64
C TYR A 83 -14.52 11.32 36.87
N ARG A 84 -15.83 11.49 36.66
CA ARG A 84 -16.80 11.87 37.70
C ARG A 84 -17.84 10.79 38.03
N SER A 85 -17.65 9.55 37.61
CA SER A 85 -18.65 8.48 37.79
C SER A 85 -20.01 8.81 37.17
N ASP A 86 -20.02 9.61 36.11
CA ASP A 86 -21.22 10.11 35.42
C ASP A 86 -21.53 9.37 34.11
N VAL A 87 -20.89 8.21 33.88
CA VAL A 87 -21.11 7.33 32.72
C VAL A 87 -21.46 5.95 33.22
N ALA A 88 -22.61 5.38 32.88
CA ALA A 88 -22.98 4.02 33.28
C ALA A 88 -22.39 2.95 32.37
N GLN A 89 -22.37 3.22 31.06
CA GLN A 89 -21.92 2.27 30.05
C GLN A 89 -21.26 3.00 28.89
N LEU A 90 -20.24 2.38 28.29
CA LEU A 90 -19.64 2.80 27.03
C LEU A 90 -19.82 1.70 25.98
N ILE A 91 -20.62 1.97 24.96
CA ILE A 91 -20.79 1.14 23.77
C ILE A 91 -19.90 1.71 22.66
N THR A 92 -18.89 0.95 22.25
CA THR A 92 -17.99 1.29 21.15
C THR A 92 -18.37 0.54 19.88
N VAL A 93 -18.39 1.24 18.75
CA VAL A 93 -18.59 0.67 17.40
C VAL A 93 -17.34 0.97 16.57
N GLY A 94 -16.67 -0.06 16.04
CA GLY A 94 -15.49 0.12 15.17
C GLY A 94 -14.31 0.86 15.79
N THR A 95 -14.24 1.03 17.11
CA THR A 95 -13.29 1.98 17.72
C THR A 95 -11.83 1.52 17.54
N PRO A 96 -10.91 2.36 17.00
CA PRO A 96 -9.52 1.98 16.77
C PRO A 96 -8.66 2.08 18.04
N HIS A 97 -8.90 1.22 19.05
CA HIS A 97 -8.16 1.28 20.32
C HIS A 97 -6.65 1.07 20.19
N LEU A 98 -6.20 0.29 19.20
CA LEU A 98 -4.78 0.14 18.86
C LEU A 98 -4.37 0.95 17.63
N GLY A 99 -5.26 1.82 17.17
CA GLY A 99 -5.11 2.63 15.96
C GLY A 99 -5.70 1.98 14.72
N TRP A 100 -5.51 2.67 13.61
CA TRP A 100 -6.02 2.31 12.28
C TRP A 100 -4.89 2.21 11.26
N LEU A 101 -5.11 1.57 10.12
CA LEU A 101 -4.00 1.28 9.19
C LEU A 101 -3.82 2.31 8.06
N LEU A 102 -4.67 3.35 7.98
CA LEU A 102 -4.61 4.33 6.90
C LEU A 102 -3.28 5.08 6.83
N THR A 103 -2.71 5.51 7.96
CA THR A 103 -1.47 6.31 7.97
C THR A 103 -0.23 5.51 7.61
N THR A 104 -0.19 4.22 7.96
CA THR A 104 0.91 3.31 7.59
C THR A 104 0.89 3.01 6.09
N ILE A 105 -0.30 2.94 5.49
CA ILE A 105 -0.47 2.61 4.07
C ILE A 105 -0.36 3.86 3.18
N CYS A 106 -0.79 5.03 3.65
CA CYS A 106 -0.63 6.28 2.91
C CYS A 106 0.80 6.84 2.86
N GLN A 107 1.73 6.29 3.65
CA GLN A 107 3.16 6.57 3.50
C GLN A 107 3.82 5.79 2.36
N VAL A 108 3.19 4.71 1.90
CA VAL A 108 3.78 3.75 0.93
C VAL A 108 3.06 3.74 -0.42
N LEU A 109 1.87 4.34 -0.51
CA LEU A 109 1.20 4.63 -1.77
C LEU A 109 1.72 5.95 -2.37
N PRO A 110 1.79 6.10 -3.72
CA PRO A 110 2.07 7.40 -4.32
C PRO A 110 1.03 8.40 -3.82
N LEU A 111 1.49 9.52 -3.26
CA LEU A 111 0.70 10.59 -2.62
C LEU A 111 -0.63 10.89 -3.33
N GLN A 112 -0.69 10.78 -4.66
CA GLN A 112 -1.92 10.98 -5.44
C GLN A 112 -3.06 9.99 -5.12
N ALA A 113 -2.81 8.74 -4.74
CA ALA A 113 -3.87 7.78 -4.41
C ALA A 113 -4.54 8.06 -3.05
N CYS A 114 -3.78 8.57 -2.08
CA CYS A 114 -4.31 9.03 -0.78
C CYS A 114 -4.85 10.47 -0.81
N LEU A 115 -4.42 11.30 -1.78
CA LEU A 115 -4.90 12.68 -1.94
C LEU A 115 -6.18 12.81 -2.79
N TYR A 116 -6.48 11.84 -3.66
CA TYR A 116 -7.66 11.89 -4.54
C TYR A 116 -8.95 11.29 -3.97
N THR A 117 -8.92 10.80 -2.73
CA THR A 117 -10.04 10.08 -2.12
C THR A 117 -10.45 10.76 -0.81
N HIS A 118 -11.42 11.67 -0.91
CA HIS A 118 -12.10 12.35 0.21
C HIS A 118 -12.53 11.32 1.29
N PRO A 119 -12.23 11.49 2.60
CA PRO A 119 -12.35 12.74 3.34
C PRO A 119 -11.35 12.98 4.53
N PHE A 120 -10.08 12.57 4.46
CA PHE A 120 -9.15 12.77 5.60
C PHE A 120 -7.99 13.70 5.28
N ASP A 121 -7.68 14.63 6.20
CA ASP A 121 -6.39 15.33 6.18
C ASP A 121 -5.38 14.50 6.96
N LEU A 122 -4.38 13.97 6.27
CA LEU A 122 -3.28 13.22 6.90
C LEU A 122 -2.44 14.09 7.85
N GLY A 123 -2.54 15.43 7.75
CA GLY A 123 -1.97 16.38 8.70
C GLY A 123 -2.86 16.66 9.92
N GLY A 124 -4.05 16.07 10.00
CA GLY A 124 -4.96 16.21 11.15
C GLY A 124 -4.34 15.67 12.43
N ILE A 125 -4.50 16.41 13.53
CA ILE A 125 -3.93 16.05 14.84
C ILE A 125 -4.47 14.70 15.31
N ALA A 126 -5.78 14.50 15.23
CA ALA A 126 -6.42 13.26 15.68
C ALA A 126 -6.01 12.06 14.81
N ILE A 127 -5.88 12.30 13.50
CA ILE A 127 -5.43 11.30 12.52
C ILE A 127 -4.01 10.81 12.86
N ALA A 128 -3.10 11.74 13.14
CA ALA A 128 -1.76 11.40 13.60
C ALA A 128 -1.79 10.64 14.92
N GLN A 129 -2.64 11.05 15.87
CA GLN A 129 -2.81 10.38 17.16
C GLN A 129 -3.43 8.99 17.05
N MET A 130 -4.24 8.68 16.05
CA MET A 130 -4.78 7.33 15.81
C MET A 130 -3.81 6.40 15.06
N THR A 131 -2.61 6.87 14.70
CA THR A 131 -1.58 6.01 14.11
C THR A 131 -1.10 4.96 15.12
N PRO A 132 -1.03 3.68 14.75
CA PRO A 132 -0.51 2.62 15.63
C PRO A 132 0.86 3.00 16.20
N GLY A 133 1.00 2.87 17.52
CA GLY A 133 2.23 3.24 18.24
C GLY A 133 2.42 4.74 18.52
N SER A 134 1.43 5.59 18.22
CA SER A 134 1.48 7.01 18.63
C SER A 134 1.59 7.15 20.15
N THR A 135 2.19 8.26 20.61
CA THR A 135 2.26 8.56 22.05
C THR A 135 0.87 8.68 22.69
N ALA A 136 -0.13 9.16 21.94
CA ALA A 136 -1.50 9.28 22.43
C ALA A 136 -2.11 7.90 22.72
N LEU A 137 -2.05 6.97 21.76
CA LEU A 137 -2.54 5.60 21.97
C LEU A 137 -1.70 4.84 22.99
N ALA A 138 -0.38 5.05 23.04
CA ALA A 138 0.46 4.44 24.06
C ALA A 138 0.06 4.90 25.48
N THR A 139 -0.23 6.19 25.66
CA THR A 139 -0.72 6.73 26.94
C THR A 139 -2.09 6.16 27.28
N LEU A 140 -3.02 6.16 26.31
CA LEU A 140 -4.37 5.68 26.52
C LEU A 140 -4.41 4.16 26.81
N ASN A 141 -3.52 3.37 26.21
CA ASN A 141 -3.44 1.91 26.40
C ASN A 141 -2.54 1.49 27.59
N ASP A 142 -1.87 2.43 28.26
CA ASP A 142 -1.23 2.18 29.55
C ASP A 142 -2.27 2.17 30.67
N VAL A 143 -3.07 1.11 30.69
CA VAL A 143 -4.15 0.90 31.67
C VAL A 143 -3.64 0.62 33.08
N ALA A 144 -2.34 0.38 33.25
CA ALA A 144 -1.73 0.23 34.56
C ALA A 144 -1.55 1.58 35.25
N THR A 145 -1.20 2.63 34.49
CA THR A 145 -1.07 4.00 35.02
C THR A 145 -2.37 4.80 34.93
N HIS A 146 -3.18 4.54 33.91
CA HIS A 146 -4.46 5.20 33.68
C HIS A 146 -5.59 4.16 33.55
N PRO A 147 -6.05 3.56 34.65
CA PRO A 147 -7.04 2.47 34.59
C PRO A 147 -8.39 2.95 34.06
N LEU A 148 -9.10 2.06 33.37
CA LEU A 148 -10.52 2.26 33.08
C LEU A 148 -11.34 2.07 34.37
N PRO A 149 -12.41 2.86 34.55
CA PRO A 149 -13.26 2.78 35.73
C PRO A 149 -14.03 1.46 35.78
N LEU A 150 -14.05 0.81 36.95
CA LEU A 150 -14.75 -0.46 37.17
C LEU A 150 -16.26 -0.29 37.39
N ASP A 151 -16.73 0.94 37.59
CA ASP A 151 -18.15 1.26 37.71
C ASP A 151 -18.82 1.57 36.36
N VAL A 152 -18.11 1.32 35.24
CA VAL A 152 -18.60 1.46 33.87
C VAL A 152 -18.62 0.11 33.20
N ASP A 153 -19.73 -0.23 32.54
CA ASP A 153 -19.81 -1.41 31.69
C ASP A 153 -19.37 -1.06 30.27
N PHE A 154 -18.55 -1.91 29.67
CA PHE A 154 -18.01 -1.70 28.33
C PHE A 154 -18.61 -2.71 27.37
N VAL A 155 -19.07 -2.24 26.22
CA VAL A 155 -19.57 -3.08 25.14
C VAL A 155 -18.80 -2.74 23.86
N SER A 156 -18.15 -3.72 23.26
CA SER A 156 -17.47 -3.55 21.98
C SER A 156 -18.24 -4.24 20.87
N LEU A 157 -18.87 -3.44 20.00
CA LEU A 157 -19.46 -3.87 18.74
C LEU A 157 -18.37 -3.79 17.66
N VAL A 158 -17.73 -4.92 17.42
CA VAL A 158 -16.66 -5.09 16.46
C VAL A 158 -17.27 -5.44 15.11
N ALA A 159 -17.14 -4.57 14.13
CA ALA A 159 -17.63 -4.86 12.79
C ALA A 159 -16.57 -5.64 12.00
N LEU A 160 -17.05 -6.68 11.30
CA LEU A 160 -16.25 -7.55 10.45
C LEU A 160 -16.82 -7.51 9.02
N GLY A 161 -16.01 -7.79 8.01
CA GLY A 161 -16.49 -7.95 6.62
C GLY A 161 -16.05 -6.85 5.66
N GLY A 162 -15.26 -5.87 6.11
CA GLY A 162 -14.60 -4.96 5.18
C GLY A 162 -13.40 -5.65 4.52
N ILE A 163 -13.40 -5.83 3.19
CA ILE A 163 -12.16 -6.11 2.45
C ILE A 163 -11.50 -4.77 2.09
N GLY A 164 -10.90 -4.17 3.12
CA GLY A 164 -10.18 -2.91 3.03
C GLY A 164 -8.72 -3.04 3.45
N LEU A 165 -8.13 -1.91 3.81
CA LEU A 165 -6.71 -1.70 4.12
C LEU A 165 -6.17 -2.60 5.23
N ALA A 166 -7.05 -3.11 6.09
CA ALA A 166 -6.70 -3.93 7.25
C ALA A 166 -6.64 -5.43 6.97
N GLY A 167 -7.33 -5.93 5.93
CA GLY A 167 -7.43 -7.38 5.63
C GLY A 167 -8.17 -8.23 6.69
N ASP A 168 -8.32 -7.75 7.92
CA ASP A 168 -9.22 -8.20 8.97
C ASP A 168 -9.98 -7.01 9.58
N GLY A 169 -11.22 -7.20 10.05
CA GLY A 169 -12.04 -6.11 10.62
C GLY A 169 -12.98 -5.41 9.63
N ASP A 170 -13.07 -4.08 9.74
CA ASP A 170 -14.10 -3.25 9.06
C ASP A 170 -13.60 -2.55 7.78
N GLY A 171 -12.35 -2.82 7.39
CA GLY A 171 -11.70 -2.23 6.22
C GLY A 171 -10.87 -0.98 6.48
N LEU A 172 -10.97 -0.35 7.66
CA LEU A 172 -10.09 0.75 8.12
C LEU A 172 -9.37 0.40 9.44
N VAL A 173 -10.04 -0.33 10.32
CA VAL A 173 -9.60 -0.72 11.65
C VAL A 173 -9.60 -2.24 11.77
N THR A 174 -8.48 -2.80 12.21
CA THR A 174 -8.34 -4.24 12.39
C THR A 174 -9.26 -4.76 13.49
N ARG A 175 -9.70 -6.01 13.36
CA ARG A 175 -10.47 -6.69 14.42
C ARG A 175 -9.77 -6.60 15.78
N VAL A 176 -8.46 -6.81 15.81
CA VAL A 176 -7.65 -6.76 17.04
C VAL A 176 -7.67 -5.37 17.67
N SER A 177 -7.60 -4.31 16.84
CA SER A 177 -7.70 -2.94 17.32
C SER A 177 -9.08 -2.64 17.91
N GLN A 178 -10.15 -3.10 17.27
CA GLN A 178 -11.51 -2.92 17.79
C GLN A 178 -11.78 -3.72 19.08
N SER A 179 -11.19 -4.91 19.21
CA SER A 179 -11.44 -5.85 20.31
C SER A 179 -10.59 -5.63 21.56
N PHE A 180 -9.71 -4.61 21.58
CA PHE A 180 -8.69 -4.43 22.63
C PHE A 180 -9.26 -4.46 24.06
N LEU A 181 -10.41 -3.80 24.30
CA LEU A 181 -10.99 -3.73 25.65
C LEU A 181 -11.35 -5.10 26.23
N ALA A 182 -11.74 -6.06 25.38
CA ALA A 182 -12.04 -7.43 25.79
C ALA A 182 -10.83 -8.18 26.34
N THR A 183 -9.61 -7.69 26.06
CA THR A 183 -8.36 -8.30 26.52
C THR A 183 -7.94 -7.83 27.91
N LEU A 184 -8.60 -6.80 28.45
CA LEU A 184 -8.21 -6.17 29.70
C LEU A 184 -8.74 -6.95 30.92
N PRO A 185 -7.85 -7.44 31.81
CA PRO A 185 -8.27 -8.26 32.94
C PRO A 185 -9.07 -7.43 33.96
N GLY A 186 -10.20 -7.98 34.41
CA GLY A 186 -11.03 -7.36 35.46
C GLY A 186 -11.96 -6.24 34.97
N LEU A 187 -11.94 -5.92 33.68
CA LEU A 187 -12.90 -4.98 33.09
C LEU A 187 -14.27 -5.66 32.93
N HIS A 188 -15.34 -4.97 33.33
CA HIS A 188 -16.69 -5.40 33.00
C HIS A 188 -16.93 -5.14 31.51
N HIS A 189 -16.81 -6.20 30.69
CA HIS A 189 -16.79 -6.07 29.24
C HIS A 189 -17.63 -7.15 28.54
N GLU A 190 -18.34 -6.74 27.49
CA GLU A 190 -19.02 -7.59 26.53
C GLU A 190 -18.49 -7.33 25.10
N LEU A 191 -18.19 -8.38 24.36
CA LEU A 191 -17.69 -8.32 22.98
C LEU A 191 -18.73 -8.91 22.02
N HIS A 192 -19.15 -8.13 21.03
CA HIS A 192 -19.96 -8.61 19.92
C HIS A 192 -19.19 -8.44 18.62
N GLU A 193 -18.93 -9.56 17.96
CA GLU A 193 -18.38 -9.56 16.61
C GLU A 193 -19.51 -9.69 15.60
N LEU A 194 -19.66 -8.67 14.75
CA LEU A 194 -20.81 -8.48 13.88
C LEU A 194 -20.34 -8.36 12.44
N THR A 195 -20.58 -9.41 11.65
CA THR A 195 -20.27 -9.39 10.22
C THR A 195 -21.27 -8.51 9.46
N ILE A 196 -20.75 -7.57 8.68
CA ILE A 196 -21.43 -6.75 7.69
C ILE A 196 -21.04 -7.33 6.31
N PRO A 197 -21.85 -8.25 5.75
CA PRO A 197 -21.46 -9.07 4.61
C PRO A 197 -21.38 -8.31 3.28
N ALA A 198 -22.09 -7.18 3.16
CA ALA A 198 -22.04 -6.31 1.99
C ALA A 198 -22.37 -4.87 2.40
N LYS A 199 -21.82 -3.89 1.68
CA LYS A 199 -22.15 -2.48 1.88
C LYS A 199 -23.62 -2.16 1.56
N ASP A 200 -24.31 -2.97 0.76
CA ASP A 200 -25.75 -2.80 0.50
C ASP A 200 -26.59 -2.97 1.78
N ASP A 201 -26.11 -3.71 2.79
CA ASP A 201 -26.72 -3.77 4.12
C ASP A 201 -26.61 -2.44 4.87
N CYS A 202 -25.75 -1.53 4.43
CA CYS A 202 -25.57 -0.18 4.95
C CYS A 202 -26.44 0.89 4.25
N GLY A 203 -27.25 0.54 3.25
CA GLY A 203 -28.07 1.50 2.51
C GLY A 203 -27.27 2.40 1.54
N ASN A 204 -27.73 3.63 1.28
CA ASN A 204 -27.17 4.54 0.27
C ASN A 204 -25.90 5.30 0.71
N ASP A 205 -25.26 4.91 1.81
CA ASP A 205 -24.07 5.62 2.29
C ASP A 205 -22.88 5.37 1.37
N ASN A 206 -22.34 6.45 0.80
CA ASN A 206 -21.21 6.39 -0.12
C ASN A 206 -19.97 5.81 0.59
N ALA A 207 -19.27 4.89 -0.07
CA ALA A 207 -17.96 4.44 0.42
C ALA A 207 -17.01 5.63 0.41
N LEU A 208 -16.24 5.81 1.49
CA LEU A 208 -15.12 6.76 1.46
C LEU A 208 -14.11 6.38 0.37
N TYR A 209 -14.04 5.09 0.07
CA TYR A 209 -13.13 4.54 -0.92
C TYR A 209 -13.83 3.53 -1.82
N PRO A 210 -14.27 3.89 -3.03
CA PRO A 210 -14.88 2.95 -3.96
C PRO A 210 -13.96 1.76 -4.33
N ALA A 211 -12.64 1.93 -4.16
CA ALA A 211 -11.62 0.91 -4.40
C ALA A 211 -11.36 -0.02 -3.20
N PHE A 212 -11.85 0.30 -2.00
CA PHE A 212 -11.76 -0.54 -0.80
C PHE A 212 -13.18 -0.86 -0.32
N LEU A 213 -13.54 -2.13 -0.17
CA LEU A 213 -14.82 -2.48 0.43
C LEU A 213 -14.69 -2.30 1.95
N GLU A 214 -14.66 -1.05 2.43
CA GLU A 214 -14.77 -0.72 3.84
C GLU A 214 -16.24 -0.62 4.27
N VAL A 215 -16.52 -1.16 5.45
CA VAL A 215 -17.82 -1.08 6.13
C VAL A 215 -17.76 -0.14 7.34
N HIS A 216 -16.55 0.28 7.77
CA HIS A 216 -16.32 1.12 8.94
C HIS A 216 -17.23 2.35 8.99
N THR A 217 -17.35 3.08 7.88
CA THR A 217 -18.14 4.32 7.86
C THR A 217 -19.62 4.12 8.07
N CYS A 218 -20.13 2.93 7.74
CA CYS A 218 -21.55 2.65 7.75
C CYS A 218 -21.99 1.70 8.87
N GLU A 219 -21.06 1.30 9.74
CA GLU A 219 -21.37 0.44 10.89
C GLU A 219 -22.54 0.95 11.72
N PRO A 220 -22.65 2.25 12.09
CA PRO A 220 -23.75 2.70 12.93
C PRO A 220 -25.13 2.56 12.27
N ALA A 221 -25.18 2.54 10.93
CA ALA A 221 -26.39 2.38 10.15
C ALA A 221 -26.68 0.91 9.78
N ALA A 222 -25.69 0.02 9.91
CA ALA A 222 -25.85 -1.39 9.58
C ALA A 222 -26.87 -2.05 10.51
N PRO A 223 -27.94 -2.71 9.99
CA PRO A 223 -29.04 -3.22 10.80
C PRO A 223 -28.62 -4.14 11.95
N ARG A 224 -27.58 -4.96 11.74
CA ARG A 224 -27.05 -5.87 12.77
C ARG A 224 -26.36 -5.12 13.90
N VAL A 225 -25.53 -4.13 13.56
CA VAL A 225 -24.83 -3.29 14.53
C VAL A 225 -25.82 -2.39 15.27
N PHE A 226 -26.75 -1.79 14.54
CA PHE A 226 -27.80 -0.96 15.11
C PHE A 226 -28.69 -1.74 16.09
N SER A 227 -29.08 -2.97 15.74
CA SER A 227 -29.84 -3.85 16.65
C SER A 227 -29.03 -4.19 17.90
N ALA A 228 -27.77 -4.61 17.76
CA ALA A 228 -26.92 -4.94 18.90
C ALA A 228 -26.68 -3.72 19.81
N MET A 229 -26.57 -2.54 19.23
CA MET A 229 -26.48 -1.28 19.96
C MET A 229 -27.75 -0.99 20.77
N LEU A 230 -28.94 -1.17 20.19
CA LEU A 230 -30.20 -1.02 20.92
C LEU A 230 -30.34 -2.07 22.02
N ASP A 231 -29.93 -3.30 21.76
CA ASP A 231 -29.93 -4.37 22.76
C ASP A 231 -29.02 -4.01 23.93
N ALA A 232 -27.80 -3.54 23.67
CA ALA A 232 -26.85 -3.10 24.70
C ALA A 232 -27.38 -1.92 25.53
N ILE A 233 -28.06 -0.95 24.91
CA ILE A 233 -28.71 0.18 25.60
C ILE A 233 -29.86 -0.31 26.50
N SER A 234 -30.63 -1.30 26.02
CA SER A 234 -31.82 -1.80 26.71
C SER A 234 -31.51 -2.72 27.90
N GLN A 235 -30.30 -3.30 27.93
CA GLN A 235 -29.88 -4.21 28.98
C GLN A 235 -29.34 -3.47 30.20
N SER A 236 -29.88 -3.79 31.38
CA SER A 236 -29.35 -3.27 32.65
C SER A 236 -28.01 -3.92 33.01
N PRO A 237 -27.07 -3.18 33.63
CA PRO A 237 -25.68 -3.58 33.81
C PRO A 237 -25.36 -4.74 34.77
N VAL A 238 -26.27 -5.67 35.08
CA VAL A 238 -26.07 -6.58 36.24
C VAL A 238 -26.39 -8.07 36.02
N THR A 239 -26.87 -8.55 34.86
CA THR A 239 -27.46 -9.92 34.83
C THR A 239 -27.09 -10.83 33.66
N GLN A 240 -25.90 -10.77 33.08
CA GLN A 240 -25.42 -11.87 32.22
C GLN A 240 -24.19 -12.58 32.81
N PRO A 241 -24.24 -13.92 32.99
CA PRO A 241 -23.02 -14.70 33.06
C PRO A 241 -22.29 -14.55 31.71
N PRO A 242 -20.94 -14.61 31.69
CA PRO A 242 -20.18 -14.44 30.46
C PRO A 242 -20.71 -15.40 29.40
N ILE A 243 -21.02 -14.89 28.21
CA ILE A 243 -21.21 -15.76 27.05
C ILE A 243 -19.88 -16.48 26.86
N THR A 244 -19.85 -17.77 27.21
CA THR A 244 -18.71 -18.65 26.97
C THR A 244 -18.62 -18.96 25.48
N GLN A 245 -18.27 -17.99 24.66
CA GLN A 245 -17.33 -18.28 23.58
C GLN A 245 -15.95 -18.19 24.21
N PRO A 246 -15.06 -19.19 24.02
CA PRO A 246 -13.71 -19.10 24.55
C PRO A 246 -13.12 -17.80 24.00
N PRO A 247 -12.79 -16.83 24.86
CA PRO A 247 -12.15 -15.62 24.40
C PRO A 247 -10.85 -16.06 23.75
N ILE A 248 -10.65 -15.71 22.47
CA ILE A 248 -9.36 -15.88 21.81
C ILE A 248 -8.42 -14.84 22.44
N THR A 249 -8.02 -15.09 23.68
CA THR A 249 -7.22 -14.19 24.52
C THR A 249 -5.78 -14.07 24.02
N GLN A 250 -5.36 -14.90 23.05
CA GLN A 250 -4.08 -14.83 22.39
C GLN A 250 -4.23 -15.22 20.91
N PRO A 251 -3.48 -14.58 19.98
CA PRO A 251 -3.44 -15.02 18.59
C PRO A 251 -3.07 -16.51 18.55
N GLN A 252 -4.01 -17.32 18.07
CA GLN A 252 -3.86 -18.77 17.97
C GLN A 252 -2.79 -19.15 16.95
N ILE A 253 -2.61 -18.30 15.95
CA ILE A 253 -1.55 -18.39 14.95
C ILE A 253 -0.85 -17.04 14.75
N ALA A 254 0.44 -17.08 14.48
CA ALA A 254 1.25 -15.92 14.11
C ALA A 254 2.06 -16.24 12.86
N LEU A 255 2.05 -15.33 11.88
CA LEU A 255 2.79 -15.47 10.63
C LEU A 255 4.07 -14.65 10.73
N THR A 256 5.18 -15.24 10.30
CA THR A 256 6.49 -14.61 10.29
C THR A 256 7.18 -14.87 8.97
N LEU A 257 7.99 -13.90 8.56
CA LEU A 257 8.83 -13.98 7.38
C LEU A 257 10.29 -14.04 7.81
N ASN A 258 11.15 -14.62 6.98
CA ASN A 258 12.60 -14.66 7.26
C ASN A 258 13.30 -13.29 7.19
N ALA A 259 12.66 -12.27 6.62
CA ALA A 259 13.10 -10.89 6.59
C ALA A 259 11.89 -9.96 6.42
N SER A 260 12.08 -8.68 6.76
CA SER A 260 11.09 -7.62 6.59
C SER A 260 11.23 -6.88 5.26
N GLU A 261 12.31 -7.12 4.52
CA GLU A 261 12.61 -6.54 3.21
C GLU A 261 13.18 -7.63 2.30
N PHE A 262 12.79 -7.66 1.03
CA PHE A 262 13.31 -8.63 0.06
C PHE A 262 13.47 -7.99 -1.31
N VAL A 263 14.40 -8.55 -2.09
CA VAL A 263 14.60 -8.24 -3.50
C VAL A 263 14.18 -9.42 -4.38
N ALA A 264 13.88 -9.13 -5.64
CA ALA A 264 13.53 -10.14 -6.63
C ALA A 264 14.51 -11.32 -6.67
N GLY A 265 13.98 -12.55 -6.69
CA GLY A 265 14.78 -13.78 -6.72
C GLY A 265 15.32 -14.24 -5.37
N GLN A 266 15.08 -13.52 -4.27
CA GLN A 266 15.30 -14.07 -2.93
C GLN A 266 14.21 -15.08 -2.56
N ASN A 267 14.58 -16.04 -1.71
CA ASN A 267 13.62 -16.97 -1.12
C ASN A 267 12.92 -16.30 0.05
N LEU A 268 11.62 -16.14 -0.10
CA LEU A 268 10.72 -15.80 0.97
C LEU A 268 10.32 -17.08 1.72
N ARG A 269 10.62 -17.15 3.00
CA ARG A 269 10.19 -18.23 3.89
C ARG A 269 9.07 -17.73 4.78
N LEU A 270 7.90 -18.32 4.62
CA LEU A 270 6.76 -18.08 5.50
C LEU A 270 6.73 -19.14 6.59
N SER A 271 6.75 -18.70 7.83
CA SER A 271 6.65 -19.58 8.99
C SER A 271 5.43 -19.22 9.83
N LEU A 272 4.68 -20.23 10.24
CA LEU A 272 3.52 -20.09 11.11
C LEU A 272 3.87 -20.63 12.48
N THR A 273 3.62 -19.85 13.53
CA THR A 273 3.67 -20.34 14.90
C THR A 273 2.24 -20.55 15.39
N SER A 274 1.93 -21.72 15.93
CA SER A 274 0.59 -22.03 16.43
C SER A 274 0.57 -22.39 17.91
N GLN A 275 -0.51 -22.01 18.58
CA GLN A 275 -0.81 -22.36 19.96
C GLN A 275 -1.50 -23.74 20.05
N PRO A 276 -1.41 -24.45 21.19
CA PRO A 276 -2.11 -25.71 21.37
C PRO A 276 -3.64 -25.53 21.38
N GLY A 277 -4.37 -26.55 20.89
CA GLY A 277 -5.84 -26.60 20.97
C GLY A 277 -6.61 -26.26 19.68
N LEU A 278 -5.91 -25.97 18.58
CA LEU A 278 -6.55 -25.71 17.28
C LEU A 278 -7.23 -26.98 16.71
N GLN A 279 -8.46 -26.81 16.24
CA GLN A 279 -9.22 -27.87 15.58
C GLN A 279 -8.71 -28.11 14.14
N ASN A 280 -9.00 -29.28 13.59
CA ASN A 280 -8.70 -29.59 12.18
C ASN A 280 -9.52 -28.68 11.24
N GLY A 281 -8.86 -28.09 10.24
CA GLY A 281 -9.47 -27.09 9.37
C GLY A 281 -8.77 -26.86 8.05
N ASP A 282 -9.41 -26.11 7.17
CA ASP A 282 -8.81 -25.65 5.93
C ASP A 282 -7.92 -24.44 6.20
N LEU A 283 -6.62 -24.55 5.86
CA LEU A 283 -5.64 -23.48 6.02
C LEU A 283 -5.54 -22.68 4.71
N TYR A 284 -5.73 -21.37 4.82
CA TYR A 284 -5.62 -20.41 3.74
C TYR A 284 -4.35 -19.59 3.88
N LEU A 285 -3.71 -19.28 2.76
CA LEU A 285 -2.55 -18.38 2.68
C LEU A 285 -2.76 -17.41 1.53
N ALA A 286 -2.69 -16.10 1.80
CA ALA A 286 -2.88 -15.06 0.80
C ALA A 286 -1.82 -13.97 0.89
N ALA A 287 -1.66 -13.21 -0.17
CA ALA A 287 -0.82 -12.03 -0.27
C ALA A 287 -1.64 -10.88 -0.87
N GLN A 288 -1.59 -9.71 -0.26
CA GLN A 288 -2.23 -8.49 -0.76
C GLN A 288 -1.19 -7.47 -1.16
N LEU A 289 -1.42 -6.86 -2.33
CA LEU A 289 -0.65 -5.77 -2.91
C LEU A 289 -1.12 -4.42 -2.35
N PRO A 290 -0.28 -3.37 -2.44
CA PRO A 290 -0.67 -2.01 -2.04
C PRO A 290 -1.94 -1.50 -2.73
N ASP A 291 -2.22 -1.95 -3.96
CA ASP A 291 -3.37 -1.54 -4.76
C ASP A 291 -4.67 -2.29 -4.41
N GLY A 292 -4.65 -3.15 -3.39
CA GLY A 292 -5.79 -3.95 -2.96
C GLY A 292 -5.98 -5.26 -3.72
N THR A 293 -5.17 -5.52 -4.75
CA THR A 293 -5.14 -6.80 -5.44
C THR A 293 -4.64 -7.88 -4.49
N ALA A 294 -5.36 -9.00 -4.37
CA ALA A 294 -4.96 -10.11 -3.52
C ALA A 294 -4.89 -11.40 -4.31
N TYR A 295 -3.88 -12.19 -3.97
CA TYR A 295 -3.65 -13.50 -4.51
C TYR A 295 -3.68 -14.52 -3.39
N GLN A 296 -4.24 -15.69 -3.67
CA GLN A 296 -4.24 -16.81 -2.75
C GLN A 296 -3.28 -17.89 -3.24
N TYR A 297 -2.47 -18.42 -2.32
CA TYR A 297 -1.54 -19.50 -2.61
C TYR A 297 -2.24 -20.85 -2.44
N THR A 298 -2.24 -21.67 -3.48
CA THR A 298 -2.86 -23.00 -3.50
C THR A 298 -1.88 -24.13 -3.23
N GLY A 299 -0.62 -23.80 -2.92
CA GLY A 299 0.46 -24.77 -2.71
C GLY A 299 1.28 -25.06 -3.97
N SER A 300 0.74 -24.74 -5.14
CA SER A 300 1.46 -24.83 -6.42
C SER A 300 1.51 -23.50 -7.16
N SER A 301 0.53 -22.61 -6.95
CA SER A 301 0.43 -21.35 -7.68
C SER A 301 -0.30 -20.28 -6.88
N TRP A 302 -0.10 -19.03 -7.29
CA TRP A 302 -0.87 -17.88 -6.84
C TRP A 302 -2.08 -17.69 -7.76
N GLN A 303 -3.27 -17.62 -7.18
CA GLN A 303 -4.51 -17.34 -7.91
C GLN A 303 -5.05 -15.97 -7.51
N LEU A 304 -5.45 -15.17 -8.50
CA LEU A 304 -6.07 -13.88 -8.26
C LEU A 304 -7.43 -14.09 -7.58
N VAL A 305 -7.59 -13.51 -6.39
CA VAL A 305 -8.83 -13.60 -5.59
C VAL A 305 -9.48 -12.25 -5.38
N THR A 306 -8.72 -11.15 -5.48
CA THR A 306 -9.29 -9.80 -5.58
C THR A 306 -8.54 -8.93 -6.59
N ASP A 307 -9.27 -8.10 -7.33
CA ASP A 307 -8.73 -7.09 -8.26
C ASP A 307 -9.60 -5.83 -8.21
N GLY A 308 -9.02 -4.69 -7.83
CA GLY A 308 -9.73 -3.41 -7.77
C GLY A 308 -11.04 -3.44 -6.95
N GLY A 309 -11.10 -4.27 -5.90
CA GLY A 309 -12.29 -4.45 -5.05
C GLY A 309 -13.27 -5.53 -5.51
N GLN A 310 -13.09 -6.17 -6.67
CA GLN A 310 -13.90 -7.32 -7.10
C GLN A 310 -13.36 -8.62 -6.48
N VAL A 311 -14.24 -9.44 -5.87
CA VAL A 311 -13.87 -10.74 -5.28
C VAL A 311 -14.21 -11.89 -6.21
N PHE A 312 -13.22 -12.74 -6.49
CA PHE A 312 -13.39 -13.96 -7.26
C PHE A 312 -13.57 -15.16 -6.33
N SER A 313 -14.76 -15.32 -5.77
CA SER A 313 -15.07 -16.37 -4.78
C SER A 313 -14.83 -17.80 -5.31
N SER A 314 -14.96 -18.02 -6.61
CA SER A 314 -14.63 -19.30 -7.27
C SER A 314 -13.14 -19.67 -7.20
N HIS A 315 -12.26 -18.71 -6.94
CA HIS A 315 -10.81 -18.90 -6.84
C HIS A 315 -10.32 -19.10 -5.39
N LEU A 316 -11.21 -19.04 -4.40
CA LEU A 316 -10.86 -19.27 -3.00
C LEU A 316 -10.65 -20.76 -2.75
N GLN A 317 -9.38 -21.20 -2.71
CA GLN A 317 -9.00 -22.61 -2.58
C GLN A 317 -7.96 -22.81 -1.48
N PRO A 318 -8.23 -23.62 -0.44
CA PRO A 318 -7.33 -23.72 0.70
C PRO A 318 -5.93 -24.17 0.28
N PHE A 319 -4.91 -23.51 0.84
CA PHE A 319 -3.52 -23.88 0.67
C PHE A 319 -3.28 -25.31 1.15
N ARG A 320 -3.88 -25.67 2.30
CA ARG A 320 -3.88 -27.03 2.84
C ARG A 320 -5.25 -27.38 3.40
N PRO A 321 -6.05 -28.23 2.73
CA PRO A 321 -7.34 -28.65 3.24
C PRO A 321 -7.20 -29.63 4.41
N ARG A 322 -8.13 -29.57 5.37
CA ARG A 322 -8.22 -30.49 6.53
C ARG A 322 -6.89 -30.66 7.28
N THR A 323 -6.23 -29.55 7.51
CA THR A 323 -4.96 -29.41 8.20
C THR A 323 -5.15 -29.43 9.71
N THR A 324 -4.27 -30.16 10.41
CA THR A 324 -4.04 -30.02 11.84
C THR A 324 -2.69 -29.33 12.03
N LEU A 325 -2.70 -28.13 12.61
CA LEU A 325 -1.47 -27.40 12.93
C LEU A 325 -0.82 -28.00 14.17
N GLN A 326 0.49 -28.29 14.08
CA GLN A 326 1.26 -28.71 15.24
C GLN A 326 1.65 -27.48 16.06
N THR A 327 1.53 -27.58 17.39
CA THR A 327 1.96 -26.52 18.29
C THR A 327 3.44 -26.19 18.08
N GLY A 328 3.75 -24.90 18.00
CA GLY A 328 5.09 -24.41 17.69
C GLY A 328 5.21 -23.86 16.27
N ALA A 329 6.46 -23.65 15.83
CA ALA A 329 6.77 -23.05 14.54
C ALA A 329 6.88 -24.10 13.43
N GLU A 330 6.20 -23.86 12.32
CA GLU A 330 6.24 -24.67 11.12
C GLU A 330 6.53 -23.78 9.90
N VAL A 331 7.39 -24.23 8.99
CA VAL A 331 7.58 -23.57 7.69
C VAL A 331 6.42 -23.95 6.77
N LEU A 332 5.63 -22.95 6.36
CA LEU A 332 4.49 -23.16 5.48
C LEU A 332 4.92 -23.33 4.03
N ALA A 333 5.75 -22.40 3.55
CA ALA A 333 6.20 -22.35 2.17
C ALA A 333 7.54 -21.62 2.05
N ASP A 334 8.38 -22.10 1.13
CA ASP A 334 9.52 -21.36 0.58
C ASP A 334 9.12 -20.90 -0.83
N ILE A 335 8.96 -19.59 -1.00
CA ILE A 335 8.45 -18.97 -2.23
C ILE A 335 9.59 -18.22 -2.89
N VAL A 336 9.90 -18.61 -4.13
CA VAL A 336 10.78 -17.82 -4.98
C VAL A 336 9.97 -16.65 -5.52
N LEU A 337 10.32 -15.45 -5.09
CA LEU A 337 9.59 -14.25 -5.50
C LEU A 337 9.88 -13.92 -6.97
N PRO A 338 8.84 -13.81 -7.83
CA PRO A 338 9.01 -13.23 -9.16
C PRO A 338 9.33 -11.72 -9.04
N VAL A 339 9.55 -11.05 -10.18
CA VAL A 339 9.65 -9.58 -10.20
C VAL A 339 8.28 -9.01 -9.83
N LEU A 340 8.11 -8.59 -8.58
CA LEU A 340 6.92 -7.90 -8.11
C LEU A 340 7.13 -6.38 -8.20
N PRO A 341 6.05 -5.59 -8.30
CA PRO A 341 6.15 -4.14 -8.13
C PRO A 341 6.85 -3.76 -6.81
N THR A 342 7.58 -2.64 -6.79
CA THR A 342 8.08 -2.08 -5.52
C THR A 342 6.89 -1.65 -4.67
N GLY A 343 6.87 -2.02 -3.39
CA GLY A 343 5.77 -1.67 -2.49
C GLY A 343 5.73 -2.49 -1.21
N SER A 344 4.79 -2.15 -0.33
CA SER A 344 4.52 -2.89 0.89
C SER A 344 3.38 -3.88 0.69
N TYR A 345 3.63 -5.13 1.02
CA TYR A 345 2.73 -6.24 0.86
C TYR A 345 2.37 -6.79 2.23
N ALA A 346 1.21 -7.44 2.34
CA ALA A 346 0.81 -8.17 3.53
C ALA A 346 0.53 -9.63 3.17
N PHE A 347 1.11 -10.56 3.93
CA PHE A 347 0.69 -11.95 3.89
C PHE A 347 -0.34 -12.23 4.98
N PHE A 348 -1.27 -13.11 4.66
CA PHE A 348 -2.36 -13.51 5.54
C PHE A 348 -2.37 -15.04 5.64
N ALA A 349 -2.60 -15.54 6.84
CA ALA A 349 -2.89 -16.95 7.07
C ALA A 349 -4.10 -17.09 8.00
N ARG A 350 -5.01 -18.02 7.67
CA ARG A 350 -6.17 -18.32 8.52
C ARG A 350 -6.55 -19.78 8.44
N LEU A 351 -6.89 -20.35 9.59
CA LEU A 351 -7.51 -21.66 9.70
C LEU A 351 -9.03 -21.52 9.89
N VAL A 352 -9.79 -22.22 9.06
CA VAL A 352 -11.27 -22.24 9.11
C VAL A 352 -11.79 -23.67 9.09
N LYS A 353 -13.07 -23.89 9.43
CA LYS A 353 -13.74 -25.18 9.36
C LYS A 353 -13.68 -25.71 7.93
N PRO A 354 -13.58 -27.03 7.72
CA PRO A 354 -13.54 -27.58 6.37
C PRO A 354 -14.73 -27.13 5.52
N GLY A 355 -14.45 -26.57 4.34
CA GLY A 355 -15.43 -26.03 3.40
C GLY A 355 -15.94 -24.62 3.70
N ALA A 356 -15.50 -23.98 4.79
CA ALA A 356 -15.80 -22.58 5.06
C ALA A 356 -14.87 -21.65 4.25
N ALA A 357 -15.35 -20.47 3.91
CA ALA A 357 -14.54 -19.45 3.27
C ALA A 357 -13.55 -18.83 4.28
N PRO A 358 -12.37 -18.35 3.85
CA PRO A 358 -11.39 -17.73 4.74
C PRO A 358 -11.89 -16.45 5.40
N LEU A 359 -12.90 -15.81 4.80
CA LEU A 359 -13.53 -14.59 5.29
C LEU A 359 -14.82 -14.88 6.09
N ASP A 360 -15.20 -16.15 6.25
CA ASP A 360 -16.36 -16.56 7.05
C ASP A 360 -15.94 -16.75 8.51
N ASP A 361 -16.33 -15.81 9.36
CA ASP A 361 -16.01 -15.84 10.79
C ASP A 361 -16.78 -16.93 11.55
N ALA A 362 -17.97 -17.34 11.09
CA ALA A 362 -18.69 -18.48 11.68
C ALA A 362 -17.95 -19.80 11.43
N GLY A 363 -17.14 -19.83 10.36
CA GLY A 363 -16.21 -20.88 10.02
C GLY A 363 -14.85 -20.77 10.71
N ALA A 364 -14.52 -19.69 11.41
CA ALA A 364 -13.17 -19.46 11.90
C ALA A 364 -12.73 -20.47 12.97
N LEU A 365 -11.51 -20.98 12.82
CA LEU A 365 -10.82 -21.77 13.85
C LEU A 365 -9.61 -21.05 14.42
N SER A 366 -9.15 -19.97 13.77
CA SER A 366 -8.06 -19.12 14.25
C SER A 366 -8.31 -17.64 13.97
N ASN A 367 -7.47 -16.77 14.55
CA ASN A 367 -7.30 -15.40 14.08
C ASN A 367 -6.77 -15.36 12.64
N MET A 368 -6.91 -14.22 11.98
CA MET A 368 -6.18 -13.91 10.74
C MET A 368 -4.76 -13.50 11.16
N ALA A 369 -3.77 -14.34 10.89
CA ALA A 369 -2.37 -13.99 11.11
C ALA A 369 -1.86 -13.15 9.95
N THR A 370 -1.22 -12.03 10.25
CA THR A 370 -0.66 -11.12 9.25
C THR A 370 0.85 -10.98 9.42
N ALA A 371 1.56 -10.82 8.30
CA ALA A 371 2.98 -10.48 8.29
C ALA A 371 3.24 -9.42 7.22
N PRO A 372 3.69 -8.20 7.59
CA PRO A 372 4.03 -7.16 6.64
C PRO A 372 5.40 -7.42 6.01
N TRP A 373 5.57 -6.97 4.76
CA TRP A 373 6.85 -7.01 4.07
C TRP A 373 6.98 -5.93 2.99
N THR A 374 8.17 -5.34 2.84
CA THR A 374 8.50 -4.38 1.78
C THR A 374 9.31 -5.00 0.63
N PHE A 375 8.73 -5.05 -0.56
CA PHE A 375 9.46 -5.37 -1.79
C PHE A 375 10.18 -4.10 -2.25
N THR A 376 11.50 -4.10 -2.18
CA THR A 376 12.31 -3.02 -2.74
C THR A 376 12.79 -3.44 -4.12
N SER A 377 12.65 -2.58 -5.13
CA SER A 377 13.45 -2.76 -6.34
C SER A 377 14.92 -2.70 -5.92
N SER A 378 15.68 -3.74 -6.26
CA SER A 378 17.13 -3.64 -6.18
C SER A 378 17.53 -2.45 -7.04
N SER A 379 18.35 -1.53 -6.54
CA SER A 379 19.00 -0.54 -7.37
C SER A 379 19.82 -1.31 -8.42
N CYS A 380 19.24 -1.44 -9.62
CA CYS A 380 19.84 -2.27 -10.64
C CYS A 380 21.12 -1.59 -11.13
N THR A 381 22.24 -2.20 -10.78
CA THR A 381 23.53 -1.87 -11.37
C THR A 381 23.72 -2.76 -12.58
N TYR A 382 24.10 -2.16 -13.69
CA TYR A 382 24.33 -2.86 -14.95
C TYR A 382 25.78 -2.66 -15.34
N ALA A 383 26.48 -3.73 -15.70
CA ALA A 383 27.84 -3.67 -16.21
C ALA A 383 27.99 -4.61 -17.40
N LEU A 384 28.53 -4.11 -18.50
CA LEU A 384 28.88 -4.92 -19.66
C LEU A 384 30.28 -5.49 -19.51
N SER A 385 30.50 -6.71 -20.01
CA SER A 385 31.83 -7.34 -20.03
C SER A 385 32.85 -6.60 -20.90
N ALA A 386 32.38 -5.72 -21.78
CA ALA A 386 33.18 -4.81 -22.59
C ALA A 386 32.34 -3.57 -22.97
N THR A 387 33.01 -2.42 -23.10
CA THR A 387 32.39 -1.16 -23.55
C THR A 387 32.82 -0.76 -24.96
N THR A 388 33.83 -1.43 -25.52
CA THR A 388 34.29 -1.24 -26.91
C THR A 388 34.68 -2.57 -27.56
N VAL A 389 34.47 -2.68 -28.87
CA VAL A 389 34.91 -3.82 -29.68
C VAL A 389 35.20 -3.38 -31.11
N SER A 390 36.17 -4.02 -31.78
CA SER A 390 36.50 -3.75 -33.18
C SER A 390 36.28 -4.98 -34.07
N PHE A 391 35.78 -4.75 -35.28
CA PHE A 391 35.58 -5.76 -36.31
C PHE A 391 36.36 -5.41 -37.59
N PRO A 392 36.89 -6.43 -38.30
CA PRO A 392 37.42 -6.24 -39.63
C PRO A 392 36.32 -5.84 -40.61
N VAL A 393 36.71 -5.34 -41.79
CA VAL A 393 35.80 -4.89 -42.85
C VAL A 393 34.73 -5.92 -43.26
N ILE A 394 35.03 -7.21 -43.13
CA ILE A 394 34.08 -8.29 -43.46
C ILE A 394 32.93 -8.42 -42.46
N GLY A 395 32.98 -7.71 -41.34
CA GLY A 395 32.03 -7.85 -40.24
C GLY A 395 32.26 -9.14 -39.45
N GLY A 396 31.19 -9.66 -38.84
CA GLY A 396 31.25 -10.89 -38.05
C GLY A 396 30.12 -11.01 -37.03
N THR A 397 30.24 -11.97 -36.11
CA THR A 397 29.33 -12.10 -34.96
C THR A 397 30.07 -11.81 -33.66
N GLY A 398 29.35 -11.30 -32.67
CA GLY A 398 29.88 -10.96 -31.36
C GLY A 398 28.87 -11.23 -30.25
N SER A 399 29.36 -11.19 -29.02
CA SER A 399 28.53 -11.26 -27.83
C SER A 399 29.12 -10.41 -26.72
N VAL A 400 28.25 -9.82 -25.90
CA VAL A 400 28.65 -9.09 -24.69
C VAL A 400 27.87 -9.63 -23.50
N GLY A 401 28.58 -9.94 -22.42
CA GLY A 401 27.97 -10.35 -21.16
C GLY A 401 27.43 -9.13 -20.43
N LEU A 402 26.27 -9.28 -19.78
CA LEU A 402 25.68 -8.30 -18.89
C LEU A 402 25.66 -8.88 -17.48
N THR A 403 26.28 -8.16 -16.55
CA THR A 403 26.21 -8.44 -15.11
C THR A 403 25.26 -7.47 -14.45
N THR A 404 24.31 -7.98 -13.66
CA THR A 404 23.35 -7.19 -12.90
C THR A 404 22.81 -7.97 -11.69
N GLY A 405 21.99 -7.32 -10.86
CA GLY A 405 21.30 -7.97 -9.75
C GLY A 405 20.23 -8.97 -10.21
N GLY A 406 19.93 -9.96 -9.37
CA GLY A 406 18.78 -10.85 -9.58
C GLY A 406 17.49 -10.04 -9.73
N GLY A 407 16.68 -10.38 -10.75
CA GLY A 407 15.42 -9.69 -11.02
C GLY A 407 15.50 -8.33 -11.71
N CYS A 408 16.71 -7.85 -12.04
CA CYS A 408 16.87 -6.65 -12.87
C CYS A 408 16.53 -6.94 -14.33
N SER A 409 15.46 -6.32 -14.83
CA SER A 409 15.05 -6.47 -16.23
C SER A 409 15.91 -5.59 -17.13
N TRP A 410 16.27 -6.12 -18.29
CA TRP A 410 17.06 -5.37 -19.26
C TRP A 410 16.58 -5.56 -20.69
N THR A 411 16.82 -4.53 -21.49
CA THR A 411 16.58 -4.46 -22.92
C THR A 411 17.85 -3.99 -23.62
N ALA A 412 18.08 -4.54 -24.80
CA ALA A 412 19.19 -4.22 -25.67
C ALA A 412 18.66 -3.63 -26.99
N THR A 413 19.24 -2.51 -27.42
CA THR A 413 18.89 -1.84 -28.68
C THR A 413 20.14 -1.48 -29.46
N SER A 414 20.01 -1.41 -30.78
CA SER A 414 21.07 -0.94 -31.68
C SER A 414 20.66 0.37 -32.33
N ASN A 415 21.60 1.29 -32.47
CA ASN A 415 21.38 2.55 -33.21
C ASN A 415 21.64 2.43 -34.72
N ALA A 416 22.15 1.29 -35.20
CA ALA A 416 22.62 1.12 -36.57
C ALA A 416 22.09 -0.16 -37.20
N ALA A 417 21.53 -0.05 -38.41
CA ALA A 417 20.93 -1.20 -39.12
C ALA A 417 21.95 -2.30 -39.49
N TRP A 418 23.24 -1.96 -39.65
CA TRP A 418 24.32 -2.91 -39.93
C TRP A 418 24.83 -3.65 -38.68
N LEU A 419 24.38 -3.24 -37.49
CA LEU A 419 24.68 -3.85 -36.20
C LEU A 419 23.39 -4.42 -35.61
N THR A 420 23.15 -5.71 -35.81
CA THR A 420 21.86 -6.35 -35.50
C THR A 420 21.97 -7.23 -34.27
N ILE A 421 21.01 -7.14 -33.33
CA ILE A 421 20.90 -8.07 -32.21
C ILE A 421 20.28 -9.37 -32.73
N THR A 422 20.99 -10.47 -32.60
CA THR A 422 20.61 -11.79 -33.14
C THR A 422 20.20 -12.80 -32.06
N GLY A 423 20.49 -12.50 -30.80
CA GLY A 423 20.05 -13.27 -29.63
C GLY A 423 19.06 -12.51 -28.75
N SER A 424 19.17 -12.70 -27.43
CA SER A 424 18.29 -12.07 -26.44
C SER A 424 18.39 -10.54 -26.48
N ALA A 425 17.35 -9.89 -27.01
CA ALA A 425 17.17 -8.43 -26.98
C ALA A 425 16.56 -7.93 -25.67
N SER A 426 16.12 -8.84 -24.80
CA SER A 426 15.68 -8.55 -23.43
C SER A 426 15.92 -9.75 -22.52
N GLY A 427 15.91 -9.51 -21.21
CA GLY A 427 16.06 -10.56 -20.20
C GLY A 427 15.92 -10.04 -18.77
N THR A 428 16.17 -10.92 -17.81
CA THR A 428 16.13 -10.61 -16.37
C THR A 428 17.31 -11.26 -15.67
N GLY A 429 17.98 -10.53 -14.77
CA GLY A 429 19.22 -10.98 -14.15
C GLY A 429 20.39 -10.97 -15.13
N ASN A 430 21.47 -11.70 -14.82
CA ASN A 430 22.64 -11.80 -15.69
C ASN A 430 22.27 -12.34 -17.09
N GLY A 431 22.95 -11.85 -18.12
CA GLY A 431 22.60 -12.17 -19.50
C GLY A 431 23.75 -12.09 -20.48
N VAL A 432 23.51 -12.56 -21.71
CA VAL A 432 24.45 -12.41 -22.83
C VAL A 432 23.68 -11.89 -24.05
N VAL A 433 24.06 -10.71 -24.53
CA VAL A 433 23.50 -10.12 -25.75
C VAL A 433 24.38 -10.56 -26.92
N ARG A 434 23.79 -11.30 -27.88
CA ARG A 434 24.46 -11.72 -29.12
C ARG A 434 24.05 -10.80 -30.27
N TYR A 435 25.01 -10.45 -31.12
CA TYR A 435 24.81 -9.51 -32.22
C TYR A 435 25.67 -9.89 -33.43
N SER A 436 25.31 -9.34 -34.60
CA SER A 436 26.06 -9.44 -35.84
C SER A 436 26.39 -8.07 -36.42
N VAL A 437 27.58 -7.96 -36.99
CA VAL A 437 28.08 -6.81 -37.74
C VAL A 437 28.09 -7.21 -39.21
N ALA A 438 27.29 -6.55 -40.04
CA ALA A 438 27.32 -6.73 -41.49
C ALA A 438 28.63 -6.16 -42.05
N THR A 439 29.06 -6.62 -43.23
CA THR A 439 30.26 -6.11 -43.93
C THR A 439 30.18 -4.61 -44.23
N ASN A 440 31.29 -3.89 -44.08
CA ASN A 440 31.45 -2.48 -44.46
C ASN A 440 32.13 -2.31 -45.83
N ALA A 441 31.37 -2.09 -46.89
CA ALA A 441 31.93 -1.86 -48.23
C ALA A 441 32.57 -0.47 -48.43
N SER A 442 32.43 0.44 -47.47
CA SER A 442 33.02 1.78 -47.53
C SER A 442 34.50 1.75 -47.18
N ILE A 443 35.28 2.65 -47.78
CA ILE A 443 36.69 2.88 -47.40
C ILE A 443 36.84 3.52 -46.01
N LEU A 444 35.77 4.14 -45.50
CA LEU A 444 35.77 4.79 -44.19
C LEU A 444 35.33 3.79 -43.10
N PRO A 445 35.97 3.79 -41.92
CA PRO A 445 35.46 3.04 -40.78
C PRO A 445 34.11 3.60 -40.36
N ARG A 446 33.27 2.74 -39.77
CA ARG A 446 31.97 3.12 -39.22
C ARG A 446 31.86 2.72 -37.77
N ILE A 447 31.09 3.50 -37.02
CA ILE A 447 30.88 3.30 -35.58
C ILE A 447 29.39 3.14 -35.32
N GLY A 448 29.05 2.11 -34.56
CA GLY A 448 27.69 1.80 -34.11
C GLY A 448 27.68 1.59 -32.60
N VAL A 449 26.50 1.69 -32.00
CA VAL A 449 26.30 1.58 -30.56
C VAL A 449 25.20 0.56 -30.28
N LEU A 450 25.51 -0.41 -29.41
CA LEU A 450 24.54 -1.22 -28.71
C LEU A 450 24.34 -0.67 -27.31
N THR A 451 23.09 -0.37 -26.96
CA THR A 451 22.71 0.09 -25.62
C THR A 451 21.99 -1.04 -24.90
N VAL A 452 22.46 -1.40 -23.70
CA VAL A 452 21.85 -2.43 -22.84
C VAL A 452 21.58 -1.80 -21.48
N GLN A 453 20.31 -1.47 -21.17
CA GLN A 453 19.90 -0.70 -19.99
C GLN A 453 20.87 0.41 -19.57
N GLY A 454 21.02 1.41 -20.44
CA GLY A 454 21.87 2.57 -20.16
C GLY A 454 23.38 2.30 -20.24
N GLN A 455 23.82 1.04 -20.36
CA GLN A 455 25.21 0.71 -20.66
C GLN A 455 25.46 0.69 -22.17
N THR A 456 26.64 1.13 -22.58
CA THR A 456 26.98 1.32 -23.99
C THR A 456 28.13 0.42 -24.40
N LEU A 457 27.93 -0.37 -25.47
CA LEU A 457 28.98 -1.03 -26.21
C LEU A 457 29.18 -0.31 -27.55
N THR A 458 30.34 0.33 -27.72
CA THR A 458 30.74 0.97 -28.96
C THR A 458 31.40 -0.05 -29.88
N VAL A 459 30.82 -0.26 -31.05
CA VAL A 459 31.33 -1.17 -32.08
C VAL A 459 31.97 -0.34 -33.18
N THR A 460 33.27 -0.54 -33.41
CA THR A 460 33.99 0.05 -34.54
C THR A 460 34.21 -1.01 -35.60
N GLU A 461 33.80 -0.75 -36.83
CA GLU A 461 34.09 -1.62 -37.97
C GLU A 461 35.04 -0.90 -38.92
N HIS A 462 36.11 -1.58 -39.29
CA HIS A 462 37.11 -1.02 -40.20
C HIS A 462 36.50 -0.75 -41.59
N GLY A 463 37.05 0.24 -42.28
CA GLY A 463 36.76 0.47 -43.70
C GLY A 463 37.55 -0.50 -44.58
N ALA A 464 37.08 -0.69 -45.81
CA ALA A 464 37.79 -1.41 -46.85
C ALA A 464 39.06 -0.65 -47.25
N PHE A 465 40.18 -0.96 -46.61
CA PHE A 465 41.49 -0.56 -47.14
C PHE A 465 41.74 -1.35 -48.43
N ALA A 466 41.71 -0.65 -49.57
CA ALA A 466 42.03 -1.20 -50.87
C ALA A 466 43.53 -1.50 -50.95
N PHE A 467 43.94 -2.74 -50.66
CA PHE A 467 45.14 -3.27 -51.28
C PHE A 467 44.77 -3.63 -52.71
N ALA A 468 45.12 -2.78 -53.66
CA ALA A 468 45.27 -3.21 -55.04
C ALA A 468 46.39 -4.25 -55.07
N ALA A 469 46.04 -5.54 -55.08
CA ALA A 469 46.97 -6.57 -55.51
C ALA A 469 47.40 -6.24 -56.95
N PRO A 470 48.70 -6.24 -57.30
CA PRO A 470 49.10 -5.95 -58.66
C PRO A 470 48.66 -7.12 -59.54
N ALA A 471 47.67 -6.88 -60.40
CA ALA A 471 47.40 -7.77 -61.52
C ALA A 471 48.56 -7.64 -62.52
N LEU A 472 49.34 -8.71 -62.67
CA LEU A 472 50.29 -8.87 -63.75
C LEU A 472 49.53 -9.06 -65.09
N ALA A 473 50.12 -8.47 -66.15
CA ALA A 473 49.80 -8.57 -67.58
C ALA A 473 48.57 -7.74 -68.04
N THR A 474 48.58 -6.97 -69.14
CA THR A 474 49.46 -6.91 -70.33
C THR A 474 49.28 -5.53 -71.00
N THR A 475 50.32 -5.09 -71.72
CA THR A 475 50.50 -3.83 -72.45
C THR A 475 49.38 -3.43 -73.44
N VAL A 476 49.17 -2.12 -73.67
CA VAL A 476 49.43 -1.37 -74.93
C VAL A 476 48.83 0.07 -74.86
N SER A 477 49.71 1.08 -75.03
CA SER A 477 49.56 2.38 -75.78
C SER A 477 48.39 3.33 -75.43
N THR A 478 48.48 4.66 -75.26
CA THR A 478 49.51 5.70 -75.47
C THR A 478 48.93 7.03 -74.93
N VAL A 479 49.61 7.64 -73.94
CA VAL A 479 49.95 9.07 -73.70
C VAL A 479 48.84 10.20 -73.72
N PRO A 480 49.10 11.45 -73.24
CA PRO A 480 48.64 11.93 -71.93
C PRO A 480 48.00 13.35 -71.95
N ARG A 481 47.49 13.82 -70.81
CA ARG A 481 47.86 15.15 -70.24
C ARG A 481 47.17 15.42 -68.89
N ALA A 482 48.01 15.53 -67.87
CA ALA A 482 47.81 16.27 -66.62
C ALA A 482 47.89 17.81 -66.89
N PRO A 483 47.74 18.74 -65.92
CA PRO A 483 47.79 18.61 -64.44
C PRO A 483 46.60 19.28 -63.70
N LEU A 484 46.15 18.81 -62.53
CA LEU A 484 46.70 18.99 -61.16
C LEU A 484 47.13 20.42 -60.79
N VAL A 485 46.35 21.08 -59.92
CA VAL A 485 46.86 21.91 -58.81
C VAL A 485 45.94 21.74 -57.59
N ASN A 486 46.51 21.20 -56.51
CA ASN A 486 46.04 21.27 -55.12
C ASN A 486 46.38 22.65 -54.53
N VAL A 487 45.59 23.17 -53.59
CA VAL A 487 45.98 23.86 -52.32
C VAL A 487 44.69 23.96 -51.50
N GLU A 488 44.49 23.11 -50.49
CA GLU A 488 44.79 23.33 -49.05
C GLU A 488 43.97 24.43 -48.35
N ASN A 489 43.38 23.98 -47.24
CA ASN A 489 42.81 24.70 -46.10
C ASN A 489 43.35 26.11 -45.85
N ALA A 490 42.43 27.03 -45.59
CA ALA A 490 42.53 27.98 -44.48
C ALA A 490 41.14 28.49 -44.13
N GLY A 491 40.68 28.19 -42.91
CA GLY A 491 39.63 28.97 -42.29
C GLY A 491 40.19 30.33 -41.86
N ASP A 492 39.43 31.40 -42.08
CA ASP A 492 39.45 32.58 -41.24
C ASP A 492 38.07 33.28 -41.33
N PRO A 493 37.48 33.74 -40.21
CA PRO A 493 36.13 34.25 -40.14
C PRO A 493 36.14 35.78 -40.23
N ALA A 494 35.73 36.31 -41.39
CA ALA A 494 35.33 37.71 -41.48
C ALA A 494 34.49 37.91 -42.74
N PHE A 495 33.17 38.02 -42.60
CA PHE A 495 32.41 39.01 -43.37
C PHE A 495 31.16 39.42 -42.60
N GLN A 496 31.24 40.65 -42.11
CA GLN A 496 30.16 41.42 -41.52
C GLN A 496 29.10 41.77 -42.57
N SER A 497 27.85 41.79 -42.10
CA SER A 497 26.72 42.66 -42.48
C SER A 497 26.80 43.44 -43.80
N LEU A 498 25.80 43.27 -44.66
CA LEU A 498 25.28 44.37 -45.48
C LEU A 498 23.78 44.22 -45.75
N THR A 499 23.03 45.27 -45.38
CA THR A 499 21.60 45.44 -45.59
C THR A 499 21.37 46.39 -46.78
N LEU A 500 20.25 46.15 -47.50
CA LEU A 500 19.44 47.06 -48.35
C LEU A 500 19.76 47.28 -49.85
N ALA A 501 18.85 46.68 -50.66
CA ALA A 501 18.01 47.25 -51.74
C ALA A 501 18.69 47.76 -53.04
N THR A 502 18.23 47.46 -54.26
CA THR A 502 16.88 47.65 -54.87
C THR A 502 16.83 46.99 -56.27
N ARG A 503 15.64 46.64 -56.80
CA ARG A 503 15.03 47.23 -58.02
C ARG A 503 13.85 46.42 -58.63
N ALA A 504 12.69 47.10 -58.73
CA ALA A 504 11.58 47.08 -59.72
C ALA A 504 10.85 45.75 -60.04
N SER A 505 9.51 45.68 -60.18
CA SER A 505 8.66 46.57 -60.99
C SER A 505 7.15 46.59 -60.62
N ARG A 506 6.59 47.81 -60.72
CA ARG A 506 5.25 48.31 -61.17
C ARG A 506 3.93 47.55 -60.90
N GLY A 507 2.96 48.33 -60.40
CA GLY A 507 1.55 48.29 -60.85
C GLY A 507 0.51 49.06 -59.99
N THR A 508 0.42 50.39 -60.17
CA THR A 508 -0.76 51.32 -60.11
C THR A 508 -1.79 51.21 -58.96
N ASP A 509 -1.90 52.21 -58.05
CA ASP A 509 -2.76 53.44 -58.08
C ASP A 509 -4.28 53.14 -58.15
N THR A 510 -5.19 53.63 -57.28
CA THR A 510 -5.43 55.05 -56.90
C THR A 510 -6.12 55.25 -55.52
N ALA A 511 -5.84 56.43 -54.93
CA ALA A 511 -6.40 57.12 -53.75
C ALA A 511 -7.90 57.52 -53.87
N SER A 512 -8.68 58.11 -52.94
CA SER A 512 -8.65 58.69 -51.56
C SER A 512 -10.12 59.10 -51.27
N PRO A 513 -10.52 59.80 -50.17
CA PRO A 513 -9.78 60.26 -48.98
C PRO A 513 -10.15 59.55 -47.67
#